data_AF-A0A8I2FQ96-F1
#
_entry.id   AF-A0A8I2FQ96-F1
#
_cell.length_a   1.000
_cell.length_b   1.000
_cell.length_c   1.000
_cell.angle_alpha   90.00
_cell.angle_beta   90.00
_cell.angle_gamma   90.00
#
_symmetry.space_group_name_H-M   'P 1'
#
loop_
_entity.id
_entity.type
_entity.pdbx_description
1 polymer ?
#
loop_
_entity_poly.entity_id
_entity_poly.type
_entity_poly.pdbx_seq_one_letter_code
_entity_poly.pdbx_strand_id
1 'polypeptide(L)'
;MKSVTVDNYRKDKYYPRVVRAVAKILQRSNVVAPVDVLLEMGNLSQKNHDAWRRGQVPYLERVFEGNLSKANRILRIIGFHVHDLDMVPRQTVYHQLGSGKNRILRFSKSGDRKLEESYSRQYVWNKSDEKKLNVIKQLKPEGEVR
;
A
#
# COMPACT_ATOMS: atom_id res chain seq x y z
N MET A 1 10.15 -8.57 18.03
CA MET A 1 10.02 -8.92 16.59
C MET A 1 11.20 -8.30 15.85
N LYS A 2 11.93 -9.04 14.98
CA LYS A 2 13.12 -8.51 14.27
C LYS A 2 12.74 -7.34 13.34
N SER A 3 13.62 -6.36 13.16
CA SER A 3 13.44 -5.27 12.21
C SER A 3 13.32 -5.82 10.77
N VAL A 4 12.48 -5.19 9.94
CA VAL A 4 12.41 -5.51 8.51
C VAL A 4 13.53 -4.76 7.79
N THR A 5 14.37 -5.49 7.08
CA THR A 5 15.50 -4.97 6.28
C THR A 5 15.46 -5.55 4.88
N VAL A 6 16.30 -5.02 3.98
CA VAL A 6 16.45 -5.52 2.61
C VAL A 6 16.78 -7.02 2.59
N ASP A 7 17.56 -7.51 3.55
CA ASP A 7 18.02 -8.91 3.59
C ASP A 7 16.95 -9.90 4.09
N ASN A 8 15.92 -9.41 4.79
CA ASN A 8 15.02 -10.28 5.52
C ASN A 8 13.53 -10.08 5.21
N TYR A 9 13.15 -9.04 4.46
CA TYR A 9 11.74 -8.70 4.26
C TYR A 9 10.93 -9.82 3.59
N ARG A 10 11.56 -10.62 2.71
CA ARG A 10 10.93 -11.78 2.05
C ARG A 10 10.57 -12.92 3.00
N LYS A 11 11.24 -13.00 4.16
CA LYS A 11 10.97 -13.99 5.22
C LYS A 11 9.90 -13.49 6.20
N ASP A 12 9.39 -12.28 6.00
CA ASP A 12 8.39 -11.73 6.89
C ASP A 12 7.03 -12.41 6.73
N LYS A 13 6.33 -12.63 7.85
CA LYS A 13 4.99 -13.24 7.84
C LYS A 13 3.94 -12.47 7.02
N TYR A 14 4.12 -11.16 6.82
CA TYR A 14 3.21 -10.37 6.00
C TYR A 14 3.57 -10.36 4.51
N TYR A 15 4.79 -10.75 4.14
CA TYR A 15 5.28 -10.68 2.76
C TYR A 15 4.39 -11.42 1.74
N PRO A 16 3.95 -12.67 1.98
CA PRO A 16 3.09 -13.37 1.02
C PRO A 16 1.76 -12.64 0.75
N ARG A 17 1.21 -11.95 1.76
CA ARG A 17 -0.03 -11.18 1.60
C ARG A 17 0.21 -9.88 0.83
N VAL A 18 1.35 -9.22 1.06
CA VAL A 18 1.74 -8.02 0.29
C VAL A 18 1.92 -8.37 -1.18
N VAL A 19 2.64 -9.44 -1.49
CA VAL A 19 2.85 -9.93 -2.87
C VAL A 19 1.52 -10.19 -3.57
N ARG A 20 0.60 -10.94 -2.94
CA ARG A 20 -0.72 -11.21 -3.51
C ARG A 20 -1.54 -9.95 -3.73
N ALA A 21 -1.53 -9.02 -2.79
CA ALA A 21 -2.24 -7.75 -2.91
C ALA A 21 -1.68 -6.89 -4.07
N VAL A 22 -0.36 -6.77 -4.18
CA VAL A 22 0.30 -6.05 -5.29
C VAL A 22 -0.04 -6.70 -6.63
N ALA A 23 -0.02 -8.03 -6.74
CA ALA A 23 -0.41 -8.73 -7.95
C ALA A 23 -1.89 -8.49 -8.34
N LYS A 24 -2.81 -8.43 -7.36
CA LYS A 24 -4.23 -8.11 -7.60
C LYS A 24 -4.42 -6.67 -8.06
N ILE A 25 -3.67 -5.72 -7.50
CA ILE A 25 -3.68 -4.32 -7.94
C ILE A 25 -3.14 -4.19 -9.36
N LEU A 26 -2.02 -4.83 -9.66
CA LEU A 26 -1.42 -4.78 -10.99
C LEU A 26 -2.34 -5.40 -12.06
N GLN A 27 -3.22 -6.36 -11.73
CA GLN A 27 -4.19 -6.88 -12.70
C GLN A 27 -5.19 -5.82 -13.22
N ARG A 28 -5.43 -4.76 -12.46
CA ARG A 28 -6.45 -3.74 -12.76
C ARG A 28 -5.91 -2.30 -12.87
N SER A 29 -4.64 -2.08 -12.53
CA SER A 29 -4.02 -0.75 -12.49
C SER A 29 -2.53 -0.84 -12.83
N ASN A 30 -1.96 0.27 -13.32
CA ASN A 30 -0.50 0.45 -13.46
C ASN A 30 0.11 1.17 -12.25
N VAL A 31 -0.69 1.49 -11.23
CA VAL A 31 -0.26 2.23 -10.05
C VAL A 31 -0.54 1.40 -8.80
N VAL A 32 0.47 1.26 -7.95
CA VAL A 32 0.38 0.63 -6.63
C VAL A 32 0.57 1.72 -5.58
N ALA A 33 -0.46 2.00 -4.78
CA ALA A 33 -0.33 2.85 -3.60
C ALA A 33 -0.38 1.99 -2.32
N PRO A 34 0.32 2.39 -1.25
CA PRO A 34 0.24 1.71 0.04
C PRO A 34 -1.20 1.53 0.55
N VAL A 35 -2.05 2.55 0.38
CA VAL A 35 -3.47 2.49 0.77
C VAL A 35 -4.21 1.36 0.04
N ASP A 36 -3.97 1.18 -1.26
CA ASP A 36 -4.61 0.13 -2.05
C ASP A 36 -4.15 -1.26 -1.59
N VAL A 37 -2.87 -1.40 -1.24
CA VAL A 37 -2.36 -2.66 -0.68
C VAL A 37 -2.99 -2.95 0.68
N LEU A 38 -3.18 -1.94 1.53
CA LEU A 38 -3.85 -2.10 2.82
C LEU A 38 -5.33 -2.50 2.66
N LEU A 39 -6.02 -1.95 1.67
CA LEU A 39 -7.39 -2.34 1.30
C LEU A 39 -7.43 -3.81 0.84
N GLU A 40 -6.59 -4.18 -0.13
CA GLU A 40 -6.51 -5.55 -0.66
C GLU A 40 -6.10 -6.59 0.40
N MET A 41 -5.25 -6.20 1.35
CA MET A 41 -4.88 -7.05 2.48
C MET A 41 -6.01 -7.15 3.53
N GLY A 42 -7.06 -6.35 3.46
CA GLY A 42 -8.10 -6.27 4.48
C GLY A 42 -7.61 -5.63 5.79
N ASN A 43 -6.56 -4.81 5.71
CA ASN A 43 -6.04 -4.02 6.83
C ASN A 43 -6.65 -2.62 6.92
N LEU A 44 -7.49 -2.29 5.96
CA LEU A 44 -8.33 -1.12 5.92
C LEU A 44 -9.62 -1.56 5.24
N SER A 45 -10.78 -1.25 5.82
CA SER A 45 -12.06 -1.52 5.14
C SER A 45 -12.40 -0.38 4.17
N GLN A 46 -13.15 -0.68 3.11
CA GLN A 46 -13.61 0.35 2.16
C GLN A 46 -14.38 1.47 2.88
N LYS A 47 -15.28 1.10 3.81
CA LYS A 47 -16.04 2.06 4.62
C LYS A 47 -15.14 3.02 5.39
N ASN A 48 -14.08 2.51 6.03
CA ASN A 48 -13.13 3.31 6.80
C ASN A 48 -12.26 4.19 5.89
N HIS A 49 -11.82 3.65 4.76
CA HIS A 49 -11.10 4.41 3.74
C HIS A 49 -11.95 5.59 3.24
N ASP A 50 -13.22 5.37 2.90
CA ASP A 50 -14.09 6.42 2.39
C ASP A 50 -14.39 7.47 3.45
N ALA A 51 -14.59 7.05 4.70
CA ALA A 51 -14.73 7.97 5.83
C ALA A 51 -13.49 8.87 6.00
N TRP A 52 -12.29 8.30 5.87
CA TRP A 52 -11.05 9.06 5.85
C TRP A 52 -10.94 10.00 4.64
N ARG A 53 -11.25 9.51 3.43
CA ARG A 53 -11.26 10.33 2.20
C ARG A 53 -12.23 11.51 2.28
N ARG A 54 -13.38 11.34 2.94
CA ARG A 54 -14.35 12.42 3.23
C ARG A 54 -13.97 13.29 4.42
N GLY A 55 -12.85 13.02 5.11
CA GLY A 55 -12.41 13.79 6.27
C GLY A 55 -13.21 13.55 7.55
N GLN A 56 -13.98 12.47 7.64
CA GLN A 56 -14.68 12.07 8.86
C GLN A 56 -13.71 11.44 9.88
N VAL A 57 -12.58 10.91 9.40
CA VAL A 57 -11.47 10.41 10.21
C VAL A 57 -10.30 11.39 10.11
N PRO A 58 -9.67 11.78 11.25
CA PRO A 58 -8.59 12.77 11.23
C PRO A 58 -7.28 12.26 10.60
N TYR A 59 -7.00 10.96 10.67
CA TYR A 59 -5.84 10.33 10.05
C TYR A 59 -6.09 8.83 9.80
N LEU A 60 -5.51 8.27 8.73
CA LEU A 60 -5.80 6.91 8.25
C LEU A 60 -5.51 5.81 9.30
N GLU A 61 -4.38 5.90 9.99
CA GLU A 61 -3.96 4.94 11.02
C GLU A 61 -4.99 4.75 12.14
N ARG A 62 -5.91 5.71 12.35
CA ARG A 62 -6.98 5.61 13.35
C ARG A 62 -7.96 4.48 13.07
N VAL A 63 -8.13 4.14 11.80
CA VAL A 63 -9.12 3.16 11.32
C VAL A 63 -8.45 1.95 10.65
N PHE A 64 -7.16 1.77 10.94
CA PHE A 64 -6.38 0.61 10.49
C PHE A 64 -6.73 -0.63 11.32
N GLU A 65 -6.91 -1.77 10.64
CA GLU A 65 -7.23 -3.05 11.28
C GLU A 65 -5.96 -3.73 11.81
N GLY A 66 -5.65 -3.46 13.08
CA GLY A 66 -4.52 -3.97 13.82
C GLY A 66 -3.86 -2.89 14.68
N ASN A 67 -2.52 -2.91 14.74
CA ASN A 67 -1.75 -1.90 15.48
C ASN A 67 -0.76 -1.18 14.56
N LEU A 68 -0.24 -0.04 15.03
CA LEU A 68 0.69 0.81 14.25
C LEU A 68 2.00 0.10 13.93
N SER A 69 2.48 -0.78 14.82
CA SER A 69 3.69 -1.59 14.54
C SER A 69 3.48 -2.49 13.33
N LYS A 70 2.30 -3.08 13.16
CA LYS A 70 1.94 -3.89 12.00
C LYS A 70 1.81 -3.02 10.74
N ALA A 71 1.18 -1.86 10.84
CA ALA A 71 1.04 -0.93 9.72
C ALA A 71 2.42 -0.50 9.17
N ASN A 72 3.31 -0.03 10.03
CA ASN A 72 4.68 0.36 9.68
C ASN A 72 5.49 -0.80 9.09
N ARG A 73 5.29 -2.02 9.61
CA ARG A 73 5.96 -3.21 9.09
C ARG A 73 5.50 -3.54 7.67
N ILE A 74 4.20 -3.53 7.42
CA ILE A 74 3.63 -3.75 6.08
C ILE A 74 4.11 -2.67 5.12
N LEU A 75 4.11 -1.40 5.54
CA LEU A 75 4.55 -0.28 4.71
C LEU A 75 6.01 -0.44 4.24
N ARG A 76 6.91 -0.89 5.12
CA ARG A 76 8.29 -1.22 4.74
C ARG A 76 8.37 -2.36 3.74
N ILE A 77 7.60 -3.43 3.94
CA ILE A 77 7.57 -4.58 3.03
C ILE A 77 7.05 -4.18 1.64
N ILE A 78 6.03 -3.31 1.57
CA ILE A 78 5.55 -2.75 0.31
C ILE A 78 6.69 -2.03 -0.40
N GLY A 79 7.38 -1.12 0.31
CA GLY A 79 8.49 -0.35 -0.25
C GLY A 79 9.61 -1.23 -0.83
N PHE A 80 10.03 -2.28 -0.12
CA PHE A 80 11.02 -3.22 -0.63
C PHE A 80 10.51 -4.02 -1.84
N HIS A 81 9.26 -4.51 -1.78
CA HIS A 81 8.72 -5.33 -2.86
C HIS A 81 8.56 -4.56 -4.17
N VAL A 82 8.02 -3.34 -4.14
CA VAL A 82 7.85 -2.52 -5.35
C VAL A 82 9.18 -2.00 -5.90
N HIS A 83 10.18 -1.82 -5.03
CA HIS A 83 11.55 -1.52 -5.45
C HIS A 83 12.15 -2.69 -6.23
N ASP A 84 11.99 -3.94 -5.77
CA ASP A 84 12.45 -5.14 -6.48
C ASP A 84 11.72 -5.38 -7.81
N LEU A 85 10.57 -4.73 -8.03
CA LEU A 85 9.87 -4.71 -9.31
C LEU A 85 10.34 -3.58 -10.24
N ASP A 86 11.31 -2.75 -9.80
CA ASP A 86 11.77 -1.49 -10.39
C ASP A 86 10.63 -0.53 -10.75
N MET A 87 9.63 -0.39 -9.87
CA MET A 87 8.55 0.56 -10.08
C MET A 87 9.00 1.98 -9.75
N VAL A 88 8.51 2.96 -10.51
CA VAL A 88 8.92 4.36 -10.36
C VAL A 88 8.12 5.03 -9.23
N PRO A 89 8.78 5.56 -8.18
CA PRO A 89 8.09 6.26 -7.12
C PRO A 89 7.62 7.64 -7.58
N ARG A 90 6.39 8.00 -7.22
CA ARG A 90 5.79 9.31 -7.42
C ARG A 90 5.08 9.75 -6.14
N GLN A 91 5.43 10.92 -5.63
CA GLN A 91 4.74 11.47 -4.46
C GLN A 91 3.35 11.99 -4.87
N THR A 92 2.32 11.63 -4.10
CA THR A 92 0.95 12.10 -4.31
C THR A 92 0.45 12.81 -3.06
N VAL A 93 -0.30 13.89 -3.22
CA VAL A 93 -0.99 14.58 -2.11
C VAL A 93 -2.44 14.14 -2.08
N TYR A 94 -2.91 13.69 -0.92
CA TYR A 94 -4.27 13.22 -0.75
C TYR A 94 -5.14 14.37 -0.23
N HIS A 95 -5.96 14.93 -1.10
CA HIS A 95 -6.97 15.92 -0.72
C HIS A 95 -8.27 15.26 -0.29
N GLN A 96 -8.96 15.87 0.68
CA GLN A 96 -10.31 15.47 1.08
C GLN A 96 -11.25 15.52 -0.13
N LEU A 97 -12.07 14.48 -0.29
CA LEU A 97 -13.11 14.42 -1.32
C LEU A 97 -14.40 15.11 -0.85
N GLY A 98 -15.13 15.70 -1.80
CA GLY A 98 -16.43 16.34 -1.60
C GLY A 98 -16.35 17.84 -1.30
N SER A 99 -17.51 18.46 -1.03
CA SER A 99 -17.69 19.92 -0.84
C SER A 99 -17.11 20.49 0.46
N GLY A 100 -16.22 19.75 1.13
CA GLY A 100 -15.55 20.19 2.35
C GLY A 100 -14.44 21.21 2.08
N LYS A 101 -13.67 21.55 3.13
CA LYS A 101 -12.60 22.57 3.11
C LYS A 101 -11.37 22.21 2.24
N ASN A 102 -11.45 21.22 1.35
CA ASN A 102 -10.36 20.70 0.52
C ASN A 102 -9.02 20.50 1.29
N ARG A 103 -9.10 19.99 2.52
CA ARG A 103 -7.93 19.84 3.38
C ARG A 103 -7.03 18.69 2.91
N ILE A 104 -5.73 18.82 3.15
CA ILE A 104 -4.78 17.71 2.99
C ILE A 104 -5.08 16.67 4.07
N LEU A 105 -5.23 15.41 3.65
CA LEU A 105 -5.45 14.28 4.53
C LEU A 105 -4.12 13.82 5.12
N ARG A 106 -4.17 13.43 6.40
CA ARG A 106 -3.03 12.84 7.10
C ARG A 106 -3.18 11.33 7.17
N PHE A 107 -2.06 10.62 7.16
CA PHE A 107 -2.03 9.17 7.29
C PHE A 107 -1.79 8.76 8.74
N SER A 108 -0.88 9.42 9.43
CA SER A 108 -0.41 9.02 10.75
C SER A 108 -0.86 9.96 11.87
N LYS A 109 -0.93 9.42 13.10
CA LYS A 109 -1.17 10.24 14.29
C LYS A 109 -0.03 11.23 14.55
N SER A 110 1.20 10.81 14.31
CA SER A 110 2.41 11.62 14.55
C SER A 110 2.54 12.78 13.57
N GLY A 111 2.15 12.57 12.30
CA GLY A 111 2.41 13.53 11.24
C GLY A 111 3.89 13.59 10.85
N ASP A 112 4.68 12.57 11.21
CA ASP A 112 6.08 12.48 10.83
C ASP A 112 6.20 12.52 9.30
N ARG A 113 6.99 13.48 8.79
CA ARG A 113 7.10 13.74 7.36
C ARG A 113 7.50 12.50 6.56
N LYS A 114 8.47 11.71 7.05
CA LYS A 114 8.96 10.53 6.33
C LYS A 114 7.89 9.44 6.28
N LEU A 115 7.11 9.30 7.36
CA LEU A 115 5.99 8.37 7.42
C LEU A 115 4.84 8.79 6.49
N GLU A 116 4.46 10.07 6.50
CA GLU A 116 3.45 10.63 5.58
C GLU A 116 3.88 10.46 4.12
N GLU A 117 5.15 10.73 3.79
CA GLU A 117 5.73 10.50 2.46
C GLU A 117 5.64 9.02 2.07
N SER A 118 5.98 8.11 2.99
CA SER A 118 5.95 6.67 2.73
C SER A 118 4.54 6.17 2.42
N TYR A 119 3.52 6.66 3.14
CA TYR A 119 2.13 6.32 2.90
C TYR A 119 1.59 6.87 1.57
N SER A 120 1.96 8.10 1.24
CA SER A 120 1.39 8.83 0.11
C SER A 120 2.16 8.64 -1.20
N ARG A 121 3.28 7.91 -1.15
CA ARG A 121 4.06 7.54 -2.33
C ARG A 121 3.34 6.47 -3.14
N GLN A 122 3.01 6.80 -4.37
CA GLN A 122 2.53 5.87 -5.37
C GLN A 122 3.70 5.30 -6.17
N TYR A 123 3.57 4.07 -6.64
CA TYR A 123 4.57 3.41 -7.46
C TYR A 123 3.95 3.08 -8.81
N VAL A 124 4.56 3.56 -9.88
CA VAL A 124 4.04 3.44 -11.25
C VAL A 124 4.80 2.34 -11.99
N TRP A 125 4.06 1.45 -12.62
CA TRP A 125 4.59 0.50 -13.57
C TRP A 125 5.00 1.23 -14.85
N ASN A 126 6.28 1.18 -15.20
CA ASN A 126 6.87 1.88 -16.33
C ASN A 126 7.51 0.93 -17.37
N LYS A 127 7.21 -0.37 -17.30
CA LYS A 127 7.72 -1.41 -18.21
C LYS A 127 6.59 -1.88 -19.14
N SER A 128 6.90 -2.78 -20.07
CA SER A 128 5.88 -3.35 -20.97
C SER A 128 4.79 -4.13 -20.24
N ASP A 129 3.61 -4.21 -20.85
CA ASP A 129 2.48 -5.00 -20.34
C ASP A 129 2.81 -6.50 -20.32
N GLU A 130 3.62 -7.00 -21.26
CA GLU A 130 4.11 -8.38 -21.23
C GLU A 130 4.92 -8.69 -19.97
N LYS A 131 5.85 -7.80 -19.61
CA LYS A 131 6.62 -7.93 -18.36
C LYS A 131 5.70 -7.90 -17.14
N LYS A 132 4.67 -7.05 -17.19
CA LYS A 132 3.67 -6.94 -16.12
C LYS A 132 2.91 -8.25 -15.94
N LEU A 133 2.43 -8.83 -17.03
CA LEU A 133 1.71 -10.11 -17.03
C LEU A 133 2.60 -11.25 -16.52
N ASN A 134 3.88 -11.28 -16.91
CA ASN A 134 4.83 -12.28 -16.41
C ASN A 134 5.07 -12.14 -14.91
N VAL A 135 5.25 -10.92 -14.40
CA VAL A 135 5.34 -10.67 -12.96
C VAL A 135 4.07 -11.12 -12.26
N ILE A 136 2.88 -10.73 -12.73
CA ILE A 136 1.61 -11.16 -12.13
C ILE A 136 1.49 -12.68 -12.09
N LYS A 137 1.88 -13.39 -13.16
CA LYS A 137 1.88 -14.86 -13.20
C LYS A 137 2.83 -15.46 -12.17
N GLN A 138 4.03 -14.90 -12.02
CA GLN A 138 5.01 -15.36 -11.01
C GLN A 138 4.59 -15.06 -9.56
N LEU A 139 3.84 -13.98 -9.33
CA LEU A 139 3.34 -13.60 -8.01
C LEU A 139 2.05 -14.34 -7.61
N LYS A 140 1.38 -15.01 -8.57
CA LYS A 140 0.27 -15.93 -8.30
C LYS A 140 0.84 -17.32 -7.97
N PRO A 141 0.72 -17.82 -6.73
CA PRO A 141 1.00 -19.22 -6.49
C PRO A 141 -0.08 -20.07 -7.20
N GLU A 142 0.35 -21.17 -7.82
CA GLU A 142 -0.55 -22.21 -8.35
C GLU A 142 -1.53 -22.63 -7.25
N GLY A 143 -2.82 -22.29 -7.39
CA GLY A 143 -3.84 -22.60 -6.39
C GLY A 143 -5.05 -21.66 -6.30
N GLU A 144 -5.04 -20.48 -6.91
CA GLU A 144 -6.28 -19.72 -7.16
C GLU A 144 -6.91 -20.18 -8.50
N VAL A 145 -7.24 -21.47 -8.60
CA VAL A 145 -8.34 -21.94 -9.46
C VAL A 145 -9.57 -21.90 -8.57
N ARG A 146 -10.45 -20.94 -8.82
CA ARG A 146 -11.85 -21.02 -8.40
C ARG A 146 -12.69 -21.27 -9.62
#